data_AF-A0A522CZ57-F1
#
_entry.id   AF-A0A522CZ57-F1
#
_cell.length_a   1.000
_cell.length_b   1.000
_cell.length_c   1.000
_cell.angle_alpha   90.00
_cell.angle_beta   90.00
_cell.angle_gamma   90.00
#
_symmetry.space_group_name_H-M   'P 1'
#
loop_
_entity.id
_entity.type
_entity.pdbx_description
1 polymer ?
#
loop_
_entity_poly.entity_id
_entity_poly.type
_entity_poly.pdbx_seq_one_letter_code
_entity_poly.pdbx_strand_id
1 'polypeptide(L)' 'MPRLMAGIVKAPGEKLVRVRFILDAGRVTAIKISGDFFIHPEDAVESLENSLNNT' A
#
# COMPACT_ATOMS: atom_id res chain seq x y z
N MET A 1 -15.44 -9.11 9.66
CA MET A 1 -16.06 -7.83 9.23
C MET A 1 -14.93 -7.08 8.56
N PRO A 2 -15.06 -6.79 7.26
CA PRO A 2 -14.02 -6.09 6.52
C PRO A 2 -13.84 -4.68 7.08
N ARG A 3 -12.59 -4.34 7.40
CA ARG A 3 -12.23 -3.05 7.96
C ARG A 3 -11.30 -2.31 7.00
N LEU A 4 -11.71 -1.12 6.61
CA LEU A 4 -10.82 -0.20 5.91
C LEU A 4 -9.80 0.37 6.90
N MET A 5 -8.53 0.27 6.55
CA MET A 5 -7.41 0.82 7.31
C MET A 5 -6.57 1.73 6.41
N ALA A 6 -5.90 2.70 7.02
CA ALA A 6 -5.01 3.61 6.33
C ALA A 6 -3.79 3.95 7.19
N GLY A 7 -2.64 4.12 6.55
CA GLY A 7 -1.39 4.51 7.17
C GLY A 7 -0.63 5.50 6.29
N ILE A 8 0.14 6.38 6.93
CA ILE A 8 0.98 7.38 6.25
C ILE A 8 2.36 7.36 6.88
N VAL A 9 3.39 7.31 6.03
CA VAL A 9 4.79 7.38 6.45
C VAL A 9 5.48 8.49 5.64
N LYS A 10 6.17 9.38 6.36
CA LYS A 10 7.12 10.33 5.77
C LYS A 10 8.51 9.73 5.86
N ALA A 11 9.09 9.41 4.71
CA ALA A 11 10.45 8.88 4.62
C ALA A 11 11.44 10.04 4.40
N PRO A 12 12.74 9.83 4.69
CA PRO A 12 13.77 10.82 4.40
C PRO A 12 13.76 11.27 2.92
N GLY A 13 14.14 12.54 2.69
CA GLY A 13 14.15 13.12 1.35
C GLY A 13 12.75 13.48 0.82
N GLU A 14 11.87 13.97 1.71
CA GLU A 14 10.51 14.46 1.39
C GLU A 14 9.55 13.42 0.78
N LYS A 15 9.94 12.15 0.77
CA LYS A 15 9.11 11.07 0.25
C LYS A 15 7.93 10.81 1.17
N LEU A 16 6.76 10.66 0.58
CA LEU A 16 5.52 10.36 1.27
C LEU A 16 4.94 9.05 0.75
N VAL A 17 4.69 8.10 1.64
CA VAL A 17 3.97 6.86 1.32
C VAL A 17 2.67 6.84 2.10
N ARG A 18 1.57 6.57 1.38
CA ARG A 18 0.22 6.37 1.89
C ARG A 18 -0.21 4.98 1.50
N VAL A 19 -0.73 4.24 2.46
CA VAL A 19 -1.28 2.89 2.24
C VAL A 19 -2.73 2.89 2.70
N ARG A 20 -3.62 2.35 1.87
CA ARG A 20 -5.00 1.99 2.25
C ARG A 20 -5.20 0.52 1.98
N PHE A 21 -5.81 -0.20 2.91
CA PHE A 21 -6.09 -1.62 2.72
C PHE A 21 -7.38 -2.04 3.42
N ILE A 22 -7.95 -3.15 2.97
CA ILE A 22 -9.08 -3.81 3.60
C ILE A 22 -8.56 -5.03 4.34
N LEU A 23 -8.78 -5.06 5.65
CA LEU A 23 -8.49 -6.21 6.50
C LEU A 23 -9.78 -6.97 6.76
N ASP A 24 -9.87 -8.23 6.35
CA ASP A 24 -10.98 -9.11 6.71
C ASP A 24 -10.48 -10.45 7.20
N ALA A 25 -11.00 -10.88 8.36
CA ALA A 25 -10.57 -12.11 9.04
C ALA A 25 -9.03 -12.28 9.18
N GLY A 26 -8.30 -11.17 9.37
CA GLY A 26 -6.84 -11.17 9.50
C GLY A 26 -6.07 -11.19 8.17
N ARG A 27 -6.76 -11.12 7.03
CA ARG A 27 -6.17 -11.09 5.69
C ARG A 27 -6.35 -9.75 5.01
N VAL A 28 -5.35 -9.33 4.24
CA VAL A 28 -5.47 -8.17 3.37
C VAL A 28 -6.19 -8.58 2.09
N THR A 29 -7.41 -8.09 1.88
CA THR A 29 -8.21 -8.46 0.69
C THR A 29 -8.11 -7.45 -0.45
N ALA A 30 -7.65 -6.23 -0.14
CA ALA A 30 -7.35 -5.19 -1.11
C ALA A 30 -6.31 -4.24 -0.52
N ILE A 31 -5.36 -3.77 -1.33
CA ILE A 31 -4.39 -2.75 -0.93
C ILE A 31 -4.16 -1.74 -2.05
N LYS A 32 -3.94 -0.48 -1.68
CA LYS A 32 -3.47 0.58 -2.57
C LYS A 32 -2.37 1.39 -1.89
N ILE A 33 -1.27 1.58 -2.60
CA ILE A 33 -0.13 2.39 -2.23
C ILE A 33 -0.14 3.63 -3.12
N SER A 34 0.01 4.80 -2.52
CA SER A 34 0.13 6.07 -3.23
C SER A 34 0.98 7.05 -2.45
N GLY A 35 1.28 8.21 -3.03
CA GLY A 35 2.03 9.24 -2.34
C GLY A 35 2.96 9.98 -3.28
N ASP A 36 3.98 10.60 -2.70
CA ASP A 36 5.00 11.35 -3.40
C ASP A 36 6.32 10.61 -3.22
N PHE A 37 6.64 9.75 -4.17
CA PHE A 37 7.88 8.99 -4.18
C PHE A 37 8.24 8.62 -5.61
N PHE A 38 9.53 8.39 -5.82
CA PHE A 38 10.04 7.83 -7.08
C PHE A 38 10.23 6.33 -6.92
N ILE A 39 9.84 5.57 -7.93
CA ILE A 39 10.05 4.14 -8.02
C ILE A 39 10.36 3.77 -9.47
N HIS A 40 11.33 2.87 -9.64
CA HIS A 40 11.69 2.32 -10.93
C HIS A 40 11.85 0.81 -10.79
N PRO A 41 11.23 0.01 -11.69
CA PRO A 41 10.32 0.45 -12.75
C PRO A 41 8.99 1.01 -12.22
N GLU A 42 8.27 1.76 -13.04
CA GLU A 42 7.01 2.42 -12.67
C GLU A 42 5.89 1.45 -12.26
N ASP A 43 5.93 0.21 -12.76
CA ASP A 43 4.98 -0.87 -12.47
C ASP A 43 5.31 -1.65 -11.18
N ALA A 44 6.43 -1.33 -10.52
CA ALA A 44 6.84 -2.01 -9.28
C ALA A 44 5.83 -1.81 -8.14
N VAL A 45 5.09 -0.69 -8.13
CA VAL A 45 4.01 -0.47 -7.13
C VAL A 45 2.87 -1.45 -7.33
N GLU A 46 2.46 -1.67 -8.58
CA GLU A 46 1.38 -2.59 -8.91
C GLU A 46 1.79 -4.04 -8.59
N SER A 47 3.03 -4.41 -8.92
CA SER A 47 3.58 -5.72 -8.56
C SER A 47 3.58 -5.94 -7.04
N LEU A 48 3.97 -4.92 -6.26
CA LEU A 48 3.94 -4.98 -4.80
C LEU A 48 2.51 -5.10 -4.26
N GLU A 49 1.57 -4.28 -4.74
CA GLU A 49 0.15 -4.36 -4.38
C GLU A 49 -0.43 -5.75 -4.65
N ASN A 50 -0.11 -6.34 -5.82
CA ASN A 50 -0.57 -7.68 -6.19
C ASN A 50 0.00 -8.77 -5.28
N SER A 51 1.26 -8.66 -4.85
CA SER A 51 1.87 -9.63 -3.92
C SER A 51 1.27 -9.58 -2.51
N LEU A 52 0.71 -8.44 -2.11
CA LEU A 52 0.11 -8.20 -0.79
C LEU A 52 -1.40 -8.44 -0.77
N ASN A 53 -2.03 -8.53 -1.95
CA ASN A 53 -3.42 -8.93 -2.05
C ASN A 53 -3.59 -10.41 -1.66
N ASN A 54 -4.56 -10.67 -0.79
CA ASN A 54 -4.93 -11.98 -0.24
C ASN A 54 -3.90 -12.65 0.68
N THR A 55 -3.07 -11.87 1.38
CA THR A 55 -2.21 -12.38 2.46
C THR A 55 -3.00 -12.38 3.77
#